data_AF-A0A352CP16-F1
#
_entry.id   AF-A0A352CP16-F1
#
_cell.length_a   1.000
_cell.length_b   1.000
_cell.length_c   1.000
_cell.angle_alpha   90.00
_cell.angle_beta   90.00
_cell.angle_gamma   90.00
#
_symmetry.space_group_name_H-M   'P 1'
#
loop_
_entity.id
_entity.type
_entity.pdbx_description
1 polymer ?
#
loop_
_entity_poly.entity_id
_entity_poly.type
_entity_poly.pdbx_seq_one_letter_code
_entity_poly.pdbx_strand_id
1 'polypeptide(L)'
;NYLKEARNMAAYHHERWDGKGYPEGIHGEVIPLSARIMAVADVFDALTSPRVYKPAFPLEKALAILEEGKGTQFDPKCVEVFMDALPEVKVILKKYNKGM
;
A
#
# COMPACT_ATOMS: atom_id res chain seq x y z
N ASN A 1 19.62 -7.88 5.87
CA ASN A 1 19.84 -7.04 7.08
C ASN A 1 18.64 -6.10 7.20
N TYR A 2 17.96 -6.05 8.35
CA TYR A 2 16.74 -5.25 8.55
C TYR A 2 16.93 -3.76 8.26
N LEU A 3 18.13 -3.19 8.50
CA LEU A 3 18.42 -1.79 8.21
C LEU A 3 18.36 -1.46 6.71
N LYS A 4 18.77 -2.41 5.85
CA LYS A 4 18.67 -2.25 4.39
C LYS A 4 17.21 -2.16 3.95
N GLU A 5 16.36 -3.03 4.47
CA GLU A 5 14.94 -3.02 4.11
C GLU A 5 14.21 -1.80 4.68
N ALA A 6 14.53 -1.39 5.91
CA ALA A 6 14.00 -0.15 6.47
C ALA A 6 14.36 1.06 5.59
N ARG A 7 15.61 1.15 5.14
CA ARG A 7 16.05 2.21 4.21
C ARG A 7 15.31 2.12 2.87
N ASN A 8 15.16 0.93 2.31
CA ASN A 8 14.45 0.75 1.04
C ASN A 8 13.00 1.23 1.14
N MET A 9 12.26 0.82 2.17
CA MET A 9 10.88 1.26 2.39
C MET A 9 10.83 2.78 2.58
N ALA A 10 11.65 3.34 3.46
CA ALA A 10 11.66 4.78 3.73
C ALA A 10 11.95 5.61 2.47
N ALA A 11 12.91 5.17 1.65
CA ALA A 11 13.32 5.90 0.45
C ALA A 11 12.32 5.77 -0.71
N TYR A 12 11.68 4.60 -0.87
CA TYR A 12 11.03 4.25 -2.14
C TYR A 12 9.54 3.87 -2.04
N HIS A 13 8.90 3.87 -0.86
CA HIS A 13 7.47 3.50 -0.76
C HIS A 13 6.51 4.47 -1.46
N HIS A 14 6.99 5.65 -1.90
CA HIS A 14 6.23 6.59 -2.73
C HIS A 14 6.59 6.52 -4.23
N GLU A 15 7.52 5.64 -4.61
CA GLU A 15 7.72 5.30 -6.01
C GLU A 15 6.50 4.56 -6.55
N ARG A 16 6.20 4.79 -7.82
CA ARG A 16 5.04 4.18 -8.49
C ARG A 16 5.51 3.18 -9.53
N TRP A 17 4.76 2.11 -9.70
CA TRP A 17 5.08 1.07 -10.67
C TRP A 17 5.27 1.62 -12.11
N ASP A 18 4.52 2.65 -12.47
CA ASP A 18 4.58 3.37 -13.76
C ASP A 18 5.70 4.42 -13.88
N GLY A 19 6.53 4.61 -12.85
CA GLY A 19 7.61 5.59 -12.84
C GLY A 19 7.17 7.04 -12.63
N LYS A 20 5.89 7.30 -12.34
CA LYS A 20 5.39 8.65 -12.04
C LYS A 20 5.49 9.01 -10.54
N GLY A 21 6.18 8.16 -9.78
CA GLY A 21 6.40 8.34 -8.34
C GLY A 21 7.58 9.26 -8.06
N TYR A 22 7.97 9.31 -6.79
CA TYR A 22 9.07 10.11 -6.30
C TYR A 22 9.80 9.34 -5.17
N PRO A 23 11.06 9.67 -4.85
CA PRO A 23 11.85 10.83 -5.31
C PRO A 23 12.66 10.64 -6.59
N GLU A 24 12.94 9.43 -7.02
CA GLU A 24 13.83 9.12 -8.15
C GLU A 24 13.08 8.85 -9.47
N GLY A 25 11.78 8.53 -9.40
CA GLY A 25 10.98 8.22 -10.59
C GLY A 25 11.33 6.86 -11.19
N ILE A 26 11.85 5.94 -10.37
CA ILE A 26 12.15 4.57 -10.77
C ILE A 26 10.86 3.76 -10.93
N HIS A 27 10.88 2.72 -11.77
CA HIS A 27 9.68 1.99 -12.17
C HIS A 27 9.84 0.48 -12.12
N GLY A 28 8.72 -0.24 -12.09
CA GLY A 28 8.70 -1.70 -12.11
C GLY A 28 9.54 -2.34 -10.99
N GLU A 29 10.30 -3.36 -11.36
CA GLU A 29 11.10 -4.15 -10.41
C GLU A 29 12.38 -3.44 -9.92
N VAL A 30 12.73 -2.29 -10.49
CA VAL A 30 13.81 -1.44 -9.96
C VAL A 30 13.46 -0.95 -8.55
N ILE A 31 12.16 -0.77 -8.29
CA ILE A 31 11.64 -0.47 -6.95
C ILE A 31 11.85 -1.70 -6.06
N PRO A 32 12.55 -1.57 -4.90
CA PRO A 32 12.73 -2.69 -4.00
C PRO A 32 11.40 -3.33 -3.60
N LEU A 33 11.35 -4.67 -3.53
CA LEU A 33 10.12 -5.40 -3.22
C LEU A 33 9.47 -4.94 -1.90
N SER A 34 10.29 -4.69 -0.87
CA SER A 34 9.80 -4.19 0.42
C SER A 34 9.08 -2.84 0.29
N ALA A 35 9.55 -1.95 -0.57
CA ALA A 35 8.90 -0.67 -0.84
C ALA A 35 7.60 -0.85 -1.65
N ARG A 36 7.57 -1.76 -2.63
CA ARG A 36 6.35 -2.09 -3.39
C ARG A 36 5.24 -2.66 -2.49
N ILE A 37 5.60 -3.55 -1.57
CA ILE A 37 4.67 -4.08 -0.54
C ILE A 37 4.20 -2.95 0.37
N MET A 38 5.12 -2.12 0.86
CA MET A 38 4.79 -0.99 1.75
C MET A 38 3.85 0.01 1.07
N ALA A 39 4.01 0.30 -0.21
CA ALA A 39 3.15 1.23 -0.95
C ALA A 39 1.67 0.80 -0.95
N VAL A 40 1.40 -0.51 -1.13
CA VAL A 40 0.04 -1.05 -1.06
C VAL A 40 -0.52 -0.95 0.36
N ALA A 41 0.27 -1.35 1.36
CA ALA A 41 -0.13 -1.32 2.77
C ALA A 41 -0.40 0.11 3.27
N ASP A 42 0.48 1.05 2.95
CA ASP A 42 0.38 2.46 3.34
C ASP A 42 -0.88 3.11 2.77
N VAL A 43 -1.13 2.93 1.46
CA VAL A 43 -2.32 3.51 0.82
C VAL A 43 -3.60 2.84 1.34
N PHE A 44 -3.62 1.53 1.53
CA PHE A 44 -4.78 0.86 2.09
C PHE A 44 -5.13 1.41 3.47
N ASP A 45 -4.17 1.41 4.40
CA ASP A 45 -4.38 1.88 5.76
C ASP A 45 -4.80 3.36 5.78
N ALA A 46 -4.16 4.19 4.95
CA ALA A 46 -4.51 5.59 4.77
C ALA A 46 -5.97 5.81 4.34
N LEU A 47 -6.53 4.92 3.52
CA LEU A 47 -7.91 5.01 3.03
C LEU A 47 -8.91 4.47 4.05
N THR A 48 -8.56 3.43 4.81
CA THR A 48 -9.46 2.77 5.77
C THR A 48 -9.39 3.33 7.19
N SER A 49 -8.45 4.20 7.48
CA SER A 49 -8.29 4.84 8.80
C SER A 49 -8.90 6.25 8.81
N PRO A 50 -9.68 6.62 9.86
CA PRO A 50 -10.22 7.96 10.00
C PRO A 50 -9.08 8.95 10.24
N ARG A 51 -9.19 10.14 9.66
CA ARG A 51 -8.27 11.25 9.85
C ARG A 51 -9.05 12.45 10.38
N VAL A 52 -8.37 13.37 11.07
CA VAL A 52 -8.95 14.59 11.67
C VAL A 52 -9.86 15.36 10.69
N TYR A 53 -9.55 15.32 9.39
CA TYR A 53 -10.26 16.04 8.34
C TYR A 53 -11.02 15.15 7.34
N LYS A 54 -11.03 13.82 7.53
CA LYS A 54 -11.61 12.90 6.54
C LYS A 54 -12.07 11.60 7.21
N PRO A 55 -13.36 11.21 7.06
CA PRO A 55 -13.80 9.90 7.51
C PRO A 55 -13.10 8.80 6.72
N ALA A 56 -12.94 7.63 7.34
CA ALA A 56 -12.48 6.43 6.64
C ALA A 56 -13.38 6.14 5.44
N PHE A 57 -12.79 5.69 4.33
CA PHE A 57 -13.57 5.17 3.22
C PHE A 57 -14.16 3.80 3.58
N PRO A 58 -15.32 3.45 2.98
CA PRO A 58 -15.80 2.06 2.98
C PRO A 58 -14.71 1.14 2.45
N LEU A 59 -14.61 -0.06 3.01
CA LEU A 59 -13.58 -1.04 2.64
C LEU A 59 -13.62 -1.33 1.13
N GLU A 60 -14.80 -1.48 0.56
CA GLU A 60 -15.02 -1.76 -0.85
C GLU A 60 -14.43 -0.67 -1.74
N LYS A 61 -14.53 0.59 -1.31
CA LYS A 61 -13.94 1.72 -2.03
C LYS A 61 -12.41 1.72 -1.95
N ALA A 62 -11.84 1.37 -0.79
CA ALA A 62 -10.40 1.25 -0.64
C ALA A 62 -9.84 0.13 -1.54
N LEU A 63 -10.52 -1.02 -1.59
CA LEU A 63 -10.13 -2.14 -2.46
C LEU A 63 -10.25 -1.78 -3.95
N ALA A 64 -11.32 -1.08 -4.35
CA ALA A 64 -11.48 -0.61 -5.73
C ALA A 64 -10.31 0.31 -6.15
N ILE A 65 -9.89 1.23 -5.29
CA ILE A 65 -8.75 2.12 -5.56
C ILE A 65 -7.45 1.33 -5.75
N LEU A 66 -7.21 0.28 -4.96
CA LEU A 66 -6.03 -0.58 -5.13
C LEU A 66 -6.05 -1.32 -6.47
N GLU A 67 -7.20 -1.89 -6.85
CA GLU A 67 -7.35 -2.62 -8.11
C GLU A 67 -7.24 -1.68 -9.31
N GLU A 68 -7.82 -0.47 -9.25
CA GLU A 68 -7.68 0.57 -10.28
C GLU A 68 -6.21 1.04 -10.43
N GLY A 69 -5.47 1.09 -9.32
CA GLY A 69 -4.06 1.47 -9.30
C GLY A 69 -3.09 0.35 -9.74
N LYS A 70 -3.58 -0.85 -10.00
CA LYS A 70 -2.79 -2.02 -10.38
C LYS A 70 -2.07 -1.81 -11.70
N GLY A 71 -0.75 -2.01 -11.72
CA GLY A 71 0.08 -1.80 -12.91
C GLY A 71 0.35 -0.32 -13.23
N THR A 72 -0.15 0.62 -12.42
CA THR A 72 0.19 2.04 -12.52
C THR A 72 0.83 2.54 -11.24
N GLN A 73 0.04 2.75 -10.20
CA GLN A 73 0.54 3.12 -8.88
C GLN A 73 1.24 1.95 -8.21
N PHE A 74 0.67 0.76 -8.33
CA PHE A 74 1.08 -0.41 -7.59
C PHE A 74 1.61 -1.52 -8.49
N ASP A 75 2.54 -2.30 -7.95
CA ASP A 75 2.94 -3.57 -8.53
C ASP A 75 1.71 -4.51 -8.65
N PRO A 76 1.39 -5.03 -9.85
CA PRO A 76 0.30 -5.96 -10.05
C PRO A 76 0.31 -7.17 -9.10
N LYS A 77 1.49 -7.72 -8.81
CA LYS A 77 1.61 -8.91 -7.98
C LYS A 77 1.40 -8.60 -6.50
N CYS A 78 1.84 -7.43 -6.04
CA CYS A 78 1.58 -7.00 -4.67
C CYS A 78 0.07 -6.78 -4.44
N VAL A 79 -0.64 -6.19 -5.40
CA VAL A 79 -2.11 -6.03 -5.31
C VAL A 79 -2.80 -7.39 -5.30
N GLU A 80 -2.44 -8.30 -6.21
CA GLU A 80 -3.00 -9.66 -6.27
C GLU A 80 -2.86 -10.40 -4.93
N VAL A 81 -1.64 -10.44 -4.37
CA VAL A 81 -1.37 -11.10 -3.09
C VAL A 81 -2.10 -10.42 -1.93
N PHE A 82 -2.25 -9.09 -1.97
CA PHE A 82 -3.02 -8.36 -0.96
C PHE A 82 -4.51 -8.74 -1.00
N MET A 83 -5.09 -8.88 -2.20
CA MET A 83 -6.48 -9.31 -2.36
C MET A 83 -6.70 -10.75 -1.91
N ASP A 84 -5.76 -11.65 -2.22
CA ASP A 84 -5.79 -13.04 -1.75
C ASP A 84 -5.72 -13.13 -0.22
N ALA A 85 -4.93 -12.25 0.42
CA ALA A 85 -4.78 -12.15 1.87
C ALA A 85 -5.84 -11.27 2.56
N LEU A 86 -6.90 -10.85 1.85
CA LEU A 86 -7.93 -9.97 2.39
C LEU A 86 -8.63 -10.53 3.65
N PRO A 87 -8.89 -11.86 3.78
CA PRO A 87 -9.42 -12.41 5.03
C PRO A 87 -8.56 -12.09 6.25
N GLU A 88 -7.23 -12.23 6.14
CA GLU A 88 -6.26 -11.92 7.20
C GLU A 88 -6.18 -10.41 7.46
N VAL A 89 -6.17 -9.60 6.40
CA VAL A 89 -6.18 -8.13 6.51
C VAL A 89 -7.41 -7.65 7.29
N LYS A 90 -8.59 -8.22 7.03
CA LYS A 90 -9.83 -7.89 7.76
C LYS A 90 -9.73 -8.21 9.25
N VAL A 91 -9.04 -9.29 9.63
CA VAL A 91 -8.79 -9.63 11.03
C VAL A 91 -7.95 -8.55 11.71
N ILE A 92 -6.88 -8.09 11.06
CA ILE A 92 -6.01 -7.02 11.57
C ILE A 92 -6.77 -5.69 11.66
N LEU A 93 -7.49 -5.30 10.61
CA LEU A 93 -8.28 -4.08 10.56
C LEU A 93 -9.30 -4.05 11.72
N LYS A 94 -10.04 -5.14 11.94
CA LYS A 94 -11.00 -5.23 13.06
C LYS A 94 -10.31 -5.20 14.42
N LYS A 95 -9.11 -5.79 14.54
CA LYS A 95 -8.36 -5.84 15.81
C LYS A 95 -7.88 -4.45 16.22
N TYR A 96 -7.34 -3.66 15.29
CA TYR A 96 -6.72 -2.37 15.59
C TYR A 96 -7.65 -1.16 15.41
N ASN A 97 -8.79 -1.31 14.73
CA ASN A 97 -9.84 -0.27 14.69
C ASN A 97 -10.83 -0.36 15.87
N LYS A 98 -10.74 -1.38 16.73
CA LYS A 98 -11.52 -1.44 17.98
C LYS A 98 -10.94 -0.43 19.00
N GLY A 99 -11.40 0.81 18.93
CA GLY A 99 -11.00 1.87 19.87
C GLY A 99 -11.10 3.30 19.34
N MET A 100 -11.62 3.51 18.13
CA MET A 100 -11.97 4.82 17.57
C MET A 100 -13.48 4.97 17.48
#